data_AF-A0A6N7L2K8-F1
#
_entry.id   AF-A0A6N7L2K8-F1
#
_cell.length_a   1.000
_cell.length_b   1.000
_cell.length_c   1.000
_cell.angle_alpha   90.00
_cell.angle_beta   90.00
_cell.angle_gamma   90.00
#
_symmetry.space_group_name_H-M   'P 1'
#
loop_
_entity.id
_entity.type
_entity.pdbx_description
1 polymer ?
#
loop_
_entity_poly.entity_id
_entity_poly.type
_entity_poly.pdbx_seq_one_letter_code
_entity_poly.pdbx_strand_id
1 'polypeptide(L)'
;MRRRLRRLRKEGLVEDVVLPQAGKLRAWYLTERGARIAARFPELEGVTSPPLPEDKTEARLRVGHIPAVTRTQTAFVAGARKAGDECQPLDFLPEVYHRYGEGPGGAVIPDGLLHYTTDAGGRALHRAFVEVDRGTMAARSWPPS
;
A
#
# COMPACT_ATOMS: atom_id res chain seq x y z
N MET A 1 -1.59 -14.51 -13.27
CA MET A 1 -2.12 -13.17 -12.88
C MET A 1 -2.75 -12.38 -14.02
N ARG A 2 -2.00 -12.01 -15.09
CA ARG A 2 -2.49 -11.12 -16.18
C ARG A 2 -3.83 -11.49 -16.82
N ARG A 3 -4.13 -12.79 -17.00
CA ARG A 3 -5.43 -13.24 -17.55
C ARG A 3 -6.61 -12.89 -16.63
N ARG A 4 -6.44 -13.02 -15.31
CA ARG A 4 -7.49 -12.69 -14.32
C ARG A 4 -7.77 -11.18 -14.29
N LEU A 5 -6.72 -10.36 -14.26
CA LEU A 5 -6.87 -8.89 -14.29
C LEU A 5 -7.55 -8.39 -15.57
N ARG A 6 -7.23 -8.98 -16.73
CA ARG A 6 -7.94 -8.67 -17.99
C ARG A 6 -9.42 -9.03 -17.94
N ARG A 7 -9.78 -10.14 -17.29
CA ARG A 7 -11.18 -10.54 -17.10
C ARG A 7 -11.91 -9.55 -16.19
N LEU A 8 -11.33 -9.22 -15.03
CA LEU A 8 -11.89 -8.23 -14.11
C LEU A 8 -12.08 -6.86 -14.78
N ARG A 9 -11.16 -6.47 -15.68
CA ARG A 9 -11.31 -5.25 -16.47
C ARG A 9 -12.46 -5.33 -17.48
N LYS A 10 -12.61 -6.45 -18.18
CA LYS A 10 -13.78 -6.68 -19.06
C LYS A 10 -15.10 -6.63 -18.29
N GLU A 11 -15.08 -7.10 -17.05
CA GLU A 11 -16.23 -7.04 -16.14
C GLU A 11 -16.40 -5.65 -15.50
N GLY A 12 -15.54 -4.67 -15.79
CA GLY A 12 -15.63 -3.30 -15.26
C GLY A 12 -15.31 -3.17 -13.77
N LEU A 13 -14.52 -4.09 -13.21
CA LEU A 13 -14.15 -4.11 -11.78
C LEU A 13 -12.81 -3.43 -11.51
N VAL A 14 -11.89 -3.46 -12.47
CA VAL A 14 -10.57 -2.82 -12.37
C VAL A 14 -10.29 -2.03 -13.64
N GLU A 15 -9.47 -0.99 -13.52
CA GLU A 15 -8.84 -0.28 -14.64
C GLU A 15 -7.32 -0.35 -14.52
N ASP A 16 -6.64 0.10 -15.58
CA ASP A 16 -5.18 0.13 -15.59
C ASP A 16 -4.60 1.40 -16.24
N VAL A 17 -3.41 1.76 -15.76
CA VAL A 17 -2.58 2.81 -16.34
C VAL A 17 -1.20 2.25 -16.66
N VAL A 18 -0.62 2.69 -17.78
CA VAL A 18 0.72 2.28 -18.20
C VAL A 18 1.76 3.08 -17.41
N LEU A 19 2.76 2.39 -16.88
CA LEU A 19 3.88 3.02 -16.17
C LEU A 19 4.78 3.77 -17.15
N PRO A 20 5.06 5.08 -16.95
CA PRO A 20 5.87 5.87 -17.88
C PRO A 20 7.30 5.35 -18.04
N GLN A 21 7.94 4.93 -16.95
CA GLN A 21 9.38 4.61 -16.91
C GLN A 21 9.72 3.16 -17.25
N ALA A 22 8.73 2.27 -17.43
CA ALA A 22 8.96 0.82 -17.45
C ALA A 22 8.25 0.10 -18.60
N GLY A 23 8.09 0.80 -19.74
CA GLY A 23 7.64 0.28 -21.04
C GLY A 23 6.84 -1.03 -21.01
N LYS A 24 5.51 -0.92 -20.99
CA LYS A 24 4.50 -2.01 -20.97
C LYS A 24 4.10 -2.55 -19.60
N LEU A 25 4.75 -2.16 -18.51
CA LEU A 25 4.21 -2.40 -17.16
C LEU A 25 2.94 -1.59 -16.93
N ARG A 26 1.98 -2.19 -16.21
CA ARG A 26 0.66 -1.60 -15.91
C ARG A 26 0.43 -1.63 -14.40
N ALA A 27 0.05 -0.50 -13.83
CA ALA A 27 -0.58 -0.47 -12.52
C ALA A 27 -2.08 -0.68 -12.69
N TRP A 28 -2.66 -1.44 -11.78
CA TRP A 28 -4.09 -1.78 -11.77
C TRP A 28 -4.72 -1.17 -10.54
N TYR A 29 -5.93 -0.65 -10.67
CA TYR A 29 -6.69 -0.06 -9.57
C TYR A 29 -8.16 -0.46 -9.67
N LEU A 30 -8.85 -0.47 -8.53
CA LEU A 30 -10.28 -0.75 -8.49
C LEU A 30 -11.07 0.40 -9.10
N THR A 31 -12.11 0.06 -9.84
CA THR A 31 -13.18 1.02 -10.15
C THR A 31 -14.05 1.21 -8.91
N GLU A 32 -14.91 2.23 -8.89
CA GLU A 32 -15.90 2.41 -7.83
C GLU A 32 -16.76 1.15 -7.62
N ARG A 33 -17.19 0.50 -8.71
CA ARG A 33 -17.92 -0.76 -8.66
C ARG A 33 -17.09 -1.89 -8.05
N GLY A 34 -15.82 -2.00 -8.44
CA GLY A 34 -14.89 -2.98 -7.88
C GLY A 34 -14.70 -2.80 -6.38
N ALA A 35 -14.52 -1.55 -5.93
CA ALA A 35 -14.37 -1.22 -4.52
C ALA A 35 -15.64 -1.55 -3.70
N ARG A 36 -16.84 -1.22 -4.21
CA ARG A 36 -18.10 -1.58 -3.54
C ARG A 36 -18.28 -3.09 -3.37
N ILE A 37 -17.78 -3.89 -4.30
CA ILE A 37 -17.82 -5.36 -4.18
C ILE A 37 -16.77 -5.84 -3.19
N ALA A 38 -15.53 -5.35 -3.30
CA ALA A 38 -14.44 -5.71 -2.40
C ALA A 38 -14.75 -5.35 -0.93
N ALA A 39 -15.42 -4.23 -0.68
CA ALA A 39 -15.84 -3.80 0.66
C ALA A 39 -16.82 -4.78 1.35
N ARG A 40 -17.38 -5.77 0.63
CA ARG A 40 -18.24 -6.82 1.19
C ARG A 40 -17.47 -8.09 1.54
N PHE A 41 -16.17 -8.13 1.30
CA PHE A 41 -15.35 -9.30 1.61
C PHE A 41 -15.06 -9.34 3.11
N PRO A 42 -15.33 -10.47 3.80
CA PRO A 42 -15.07 -10.59 5.23
C PRO A 42 -13.63 -10.27 5.62
N GLU A 43 -12.67 -10.60 4.74
CA GLU A 43 -11.24 -10.35 4.96
C GLU A 43 -10.87 -8.86 4.94
N LEU A 44 -11.77 -8.00 4.46
CA LEU A 44 -11.59 -6.54 4.41
C LEU A 44 -12.50 -5.80 5.37
N GLU A 45 -13.20 -6.52 6.26
CA GLU A 45 -14.03 -5.89 7.29
C GLU A 45 -13.16 -5.00 8.20
N GLY A 46 -13.62 -3.76 8.44
CA GLY A 46 -12.87 -2.76 9.21
C GLY A 46 -11.66 -2.14 8.49
N VAL A 47 -11.37 -2.55 7.24
CA VAL A 47 -10.31 -1.95 6.43
C VAL A 47 -10.89 -0.82 5.56
N THR A 48 -10.49 0.42 5.83
CA THR A 48 -10.85 1.56 4.99
C THR A 48 -10.03 1.53 3.72
N SER A 49 -10.69 1.42 2.56
CA SER A 49 -10.02 1.60 1.27
C SER A 49 -9.52 3.04 1.15
N PRO A 50 -8.30 3.27 0.63
CA PRO A 50 -7.88 4.62 0.26
C PRO A 50 -8.84 5.19 -0.79
N PRO A 51 -8.95 6.54 -0.89
CA PRO A 51 -9.78 7.19 -1.90
C PRO A 51 -9.41 6.68 -3.30
N LEU A 52 -10.40 6.27 -4.08
CA LEU A 52 -10.16 5.86 -5.47
C LEU A 52 -9.78 7.07 -6.30
N PRO A 53 -8.91 6.91 -7.32
CA PRO A 53 -8.65 7.98 -8.26
C PRO A 53 -9.93 8.30 -9.05
N GLU A 54 -10.24 9.58 -9.20
CA GLU A 54 -11.37 10.08 -9.96
C GLU A 54 -11.25 9.74 -11.45
N ASP A 55 -10.04 9.81 -11.98
CA ASP A 55 -9.75 9.54 -13.38
C ASP A 55 -8.39 8.86 -13.62
N LYS A 56 -8.08 8.62 -14.90
CA LYS A 56 -6.80 8.00 -15.31
C LYS A 56 -5.60 8.93 -15.10
N THR A 57 -5.81 10.24 -15.06
CA THR A 57 -4.75 11.23 -14.84
C THR A 57 -4.30 11.16 -13.39
N GLU A 58 -5.23 11.21 -12.46
CA GLU A 58 -4.97 11.06 -11.03
C GLU A 58 -4.35 9.68 -10.72
N ALA A 59 -4.88 8.61 -11.31
CA ALA A 59 -4.30 7.27 -11.18
C ALA A 59 -2.82 7.23 -11.63
N ARG A 60 -2.46 7.94 -12.70
CA ARG A 60 -1.07 8.05 -13.18
C ARG A 60 -0.17 8.88 -12.26
N LEU A 61 -0.70 9.89 -11.58
CA LEU A 61 0.07 10.67 -10.61
C LEU A 61 0.42 9.82 -9.38
N ARG A 62 -0.51 8.97 -8.92
CA ARG A 62 -0.30 8.06 -7.78
C ARG A 62 0.63 6.88 -8.08
N VAL A 63 0.86 6.55 -9.35
CA VAL A 63 1.73 5.45 -9.80
C VAL A 63 3.19 5.57 -9.33
N GLY A 64 3.70 6.77 -9.03
CA GLY A 64 5.04 6.90 -8.47
C GLY A 64 5.13 6.40 -7.02
N HIS A 65 4.01 6.45 -6.29
CA HIS A 65 3.95 6.27 -4.85
C HIS A 65 3.46 4.87 -4.46
N ILE A 66 2.25 4.49 -4.89
CA ILE A 66 1.59 3.23 -4.50
C ILE A 66 2.45 1.98 -4.80
N PRO A 67 3.12 1.84 -5.96
CA PRO A 67 3.98 0.69 -6.22
C PRO A 67 5.20 0.60 -5.32
N ALA A 68 5.73 1.73 -4.84
CA ALA A 68 6.83 1.73 -3.87
C ALA A 68 6.35 1.15 -2.53
N VAL A 69 5.20 1.63 -2.05
CA VAL A 69 4.54 1.11 -0.85
C VAL A 69 4.21 -0.39 -0.98
N THR A 70 3.66 -0.82 -2.11
CA THR A 70 3.35 -2.24 -2.36
C THR A 70 4.61 -3.13 -2.40
N ARG A 71 5.74 -2.61 -2.88
CA ARG A 71 7.03 -3.33 -2.83
C ARG A 71 7.51 -3.46 -1.40
N THR A 72 7.39 -2.41 -0.59
CA THR A 72 7.72 -2.43 0.84
C THR A 72 6.90 -3.49 1.58
N GLN A 73 5.58 -3.52 1.36
CA GLN A 73 4.70 -4.58 1.87
C GLN A 73 5.21 -5.99 1.49
N THR A 74 5.54 -6.20 0.21
CA THR A 74 6.04 -7.50 -0.27
C THR A 74 7.35 -7.89 0.42
N ALA A 75 8.22 -6.93 0.71
CA ALA A 75 9.48 -7.16 1.42
C ALA A 75 9.24 -7.58 2.88
N PHE A 76 8.30 -6.94 3.60
CA PHE A 76 7.95 -7.32 4.97
C PHE A 76 7.40 -8.75 5.04
N VAL A 77 6.44 -9.10 4.19
CA VAL A 77 5.87 -10.46 4.14
C VAL A 77 6.93 -11.50 3.83
N ALA A 78 7.81 -11.22 2.86
CA ALA A 78 8.90 -12.12 2.50
C ALA A 78 9.95 -12.24 3.62
N GLY A 79 10.24 -11.14 4.33
CA GLY A 79 11.16 -11.10 5.46
C GLY A 79 10.64 -11.90 6.64
N ALA A 80 9.39 -11.67 7.05
CA ALA A 80 8.74 -12.38 8.16
C ALA A 80 8.79 -13.89 7.94
N ARG A 81 8.41 -14.34 6.74
CA ARG A 81 8.45 -15.76 6.38
C ARG A 81 9.85 -16.37 6.51
N LYS A 82 10.91 -15.62 6.20
CA LYS A 82 12.29 -16.11 6.34
C LYS A 82 12.74 -16.15 7.80
N ALA A 83 12.27 -15.20 8.60
CA ALA A 83 12.58 -15.11 10.03
C ALA A 83 11.76 -16.09 10.90
N GLY A 84 10.68 -16.65 10.35
CA GLY A 84 9.71 -17.43 11.14
C GLY A 84 8.69 -16.56 11.89
N ASP A 85 8.65 -15.27 11.56
CA ASP A 85 7.70 -14.30 12.11
C ASP A 85 6.38 -14.30 11.33
N GLU A 86 5.34 -13.70 11.92
CA GLU A 86 4.04 -13.55 11.26
C GLU A 86 3.85 -12.13 10.69
N CYS A 87 3.70 -12.07 9.37
CA CYS A 87 3.24 -10.90 8.64
C CYS A 87 2.56 -11.39 7.34
N GLN A 88 1.24 -11.33 7.31
CA GLN A 88 0.41 -11.69 6.17
C GLN A 88 0.21 -10.49 5.24
N PRO A 89 -0.22 -10.71 3.98
CA PRO A 89 -0.44 -9.61 3.04
C PRO A 89 -1.36 -8.49 3.58
N LEU A 90 -2.42 -8.81 4.33
CA LEU A 90 -3.33 -7.81 4.89
C LEU A 90 -2.86 -7.18 6.21
N ASP A 91 -1.72 -7.63 6.75
CA ASP A 91 -1.13 -7.02 7.94
C ASP A 91 -0.38 -5.73 7.60
N PHE A 92 -0.13 -5.45 6.32
CA PHE A 92 0.33 -4.15 5.83
C PHE A 92 -0.80 -3.49 5.05
N LEU A 93 -1.34 -2.40 5.58
CA LEU A 93 -2.42 -1.64 4.96
C LEU A 93 -1.90 -0.28 4.45
N PRO A 94 -1.91 -0.03 3.13
CA PRO A 94 -1.40 1.22 2.56
C PRO A 94 -2.35 2.40 2.80
N GLU A 95 -1.77 3.59 3.02
CA GLU A 95 -2.47 4.90 3.03
C GLU A 95 -3.73 4.94 3.94
N VAL A 96 -3.70 4.27 5.10
CA VAL A 96 -4.85 4.22 6.01
C VAL A 96 -4.86 5.42 6.94
N TYR A 97 -5.97 6.19 6.94
CA TYR A 97 -6.20 7.22 7.94
C TYR A 97 -6.19 6.63 9.35
N HIS A 98 -5.33 7.15 10.21
CA HIS A 98 -5.16 6.66 11.56
C HIS A 98 -5.21 7.79 12.59
N ARG A 99 -6.15 7.66 13.53
CA ARG A 99 -6.28 8.58 14.67
C ARG A 99 -5.51 8.01 15.87
N TYR A 100 -4.56 8.79 16.38
CA TYR A 100 -3.71 8.42 17.52
C TYR A 100 -3.84 9.37 18.72
N GLY A 101 -4.62 10.45 18.59
CA GLY A 101 -4.87 11.40 19.69
C GLY A 101 -6.16 12.21 19.52
N GLU A 102 -6.46 13.02 20.53
CA GLU A 102 -7.53 14.01 20.48
C GLU A 102 -7.03 15.36 19.91
N GLY A 103 -7.91 16.07 19.19
CA GLY A 103 -7.61 17.39 18.60
C GLY A 103 -7.16 17.40 17.13
N PRO A 104 -6.95 18.60 16.55
CA PRO A 104 -6.72 18.80 15.10
C PRO A 104 -5.45 18.14 14.53
N GLY A 105 -4.50 17.77 15.38
CA GLY A 105 -3.26 17.08 15.01
C GLY A 105 -3.22 15.61 15.43
N GLY A 106 -4.33 15.05 15.93
CA GLY A 106 -4.38 13.68 16.46
C GLY A 106 -4.55 12.58 15.40
N ALA A 107 -4.23 12.86 14.14
CA ALA A 107 -4.38 11.90 13.04
C ALA A 107 -3.27 12.02 12.00
N VAL A 108 -2.86 10.87 11.46
CA VAL A 108 -1.87 10.74 10.39
C VAL A 108 -2.43 9.84 9.29
N ILE A 109 -1.93 10.04 8.07
CA ILE A 109 -2.10 9.10 6.96
C ILE A 109 -0.69 8.68 6.57
N PRO A 110 -0.14 7.60 7.15
CA PRO A 110 1.17 7.11 6.77
C PRO A 110 1.09 6.41 5.42
N ASP A 111 2.23 6.26 4.75
CA ASP A 111 2.31 5.46 3.54
C ASP A 111 1.86 4.00 3.78
N GLY A 112 2.08 3.47 4.98
CA GLY A 112 1.49 2.20 5.41
C GLY A 112 1.36 2.01 6.92
N LEU A 113 0.36 1.23 7.33
CA LEU A 113 0.22 0.69 8.67
C LEU A 113 0.61 -0.79 8.67
N LEU A 114 1.60 -1.16 9.49
CA LEU A 114 2.12 -2.52 9.61
C LEU A 114 1.70 -3.15 10.96
N HIS A 115 1.16 -4.35 10.90
CA HIS A 115 1.07 -5.31 12.00
C HIS A 115 2.11 -6.41 11.77
N TYR A 116 2.90 -6.73 12.78
CA TYR A 116 3.99 -7.71 12.66
C TYR A 116 4.15 -8.43 13.99
N THR A 117 4.21 -9.76 13.97
CA THR A 117 4.44 -10.54 15.19
C THR A 117 5.77 -11.28 15.10
N THR A 118 6.66 -11.04 16.08
CA THR A 118 7.90 -11.80 16.23
C THR A 118 7.67 -13.02 17.12
N ASP A 119 8.41 -14.10 16.88
CA ASP A 119 8.37 -15.33 17.72
C ASP A 119 9.73 -15.72 18.31
N ALA A 120 10.77 -14.90 18.09
CA ALA A 120 12.13 -15.18 18.54
C ALA A 120 12.29 -15.01 20.07
N GLY A 121 12.08 -16.10 20.81
CA GLY A 121 12.25 -16.14 22.28
C GLY A 121 11.04 -15.65 23.07
N GLY A 122 9.91 -15.43 22.40
CA GLY A 122 8.65 -14.98 22.98
C GLY A 122 7.82 -14.22 21.95
N ARG A 123 6.50 -14.43 21.95
CA ARG A 123 5.60 -13.78 21.00
C ARG A 123 5.43 -12.29 21.33
N ALA A 124 5.82 -11.40 20.42
CA ALA A 124 5.62 -9.95 20.57
C ALA A 124 4.89 -9.35 19.37
N LEU A 125 3.83 -8.57 19.64
CA LEU A 125 3.05 -7.87 18.62
C LEU A 125 3.56 -6.44 18.44
N HIS A 126 3.91 -6.10 17.20
CA HIS A 126 4.34 -4.78 16.79
C HIS A 126 3.30 -4.13 15.90
N ARG A 127 3.09 -2.83 16.12
CA ARG A 127 2.30 -1.96 15.26
C ARG A 127 3.14 -0.74 14.91
N ALA A 128 3.31 -0.48 13.62
CA ALA A 128 4.18 0.60 13.14
C ALA A 128 3.55 1.37 12.00
N PHE A 129 3.80 2.68 11.97
CA PHE A 129 3.61 3.50 10.78
C PHE A 129 4.88 3.41 9.92
N VAL A 130 4.70 3.22 8.62
CA VAL A 130 5.77 3.09 7.64
C VAL A 130 5.66 4.28 6.69
N GLU A 131 6.77 4.99 6.52
CA GLU A 131 6.92 6.05 5.51
C GLU A 131 7.98 5.63 4.49
N VAL A 132 7.65 5.73 3.21
CA VAL A 132 8.50 5.33 2.10
C VAL A 132 9.09 6.59 1.47
N ASP A 133 10.32 6.94 1.86
CA ASP A 133 11.04 8.01 1.18
C ASP A 133 11.34 7.62 -0.28
N ARG A 134 10.98 8.51 -1.19
CA ARG A 134 11.14 8.33 -2.64
C ARG A 134 12.40 8.99 -3.18
N GLY A 135 13.29 9.48 -2.30
CA GLY A 135 14.53 10.14 -2.69
C GLY A 135 14.28 11.49 -3.38
N THR A 136 13.22 12.21 -3.00
CA THR A 136 12.96 13.57 -3.49
C THR A 136 13.77 14.64 -2.76
N MET A 137 14.50 14.30 -1.70
CA MET A 137 15.59 15.16 -1.26
C MET A 137 16.75 15.02 -2.24
N ALA A 138 16.99 16.06 -3.04
CA ALA A 138 18.32 16.28 -3.61
C ALA A 138 19.32 16.11 -2.46
N ALA A 139 20.34 15.28 -2.67
CA ALA A 139 21.41 15.12 -1.70
C ALA A 139 21.90 16.52 -1.31
N ARG A 140 21.56 16.97 -0.10
CA ARG A 140 22.16 18.17 0.46
C ARG A 140 23.59 17.75 0.76
N SER A 141 24.49 18.01 -0.18
CA SER A 141 25.93 17.87 0.05
C SER A 141 26.25 18.75 1.26
N TRP A 142 26.52 18.11 2.39
CA TRP A 142 27.12 18.75 3.54
C TRP A 142 28.48 19.30 3.10
N PRO A 143 28.76 20.62 3.23
CA PRO A 143 30.06 21.13 2.88
C PRO A 143 31.10 20.54 3.86
N PRO A 144 32.27 20.10 3.38
CA PRO A 144 33.33 19.65 4.28
C PRO A 144 33.75 20.82 5.18
N SER A 145 33.89 20.49 6.47
CA SER A 145 34.39 21.33 7.56
C SER A 145 35.80 21.86 7.31
#